data_AF-A0A6S6TG16-F1
#
_entry.id   AF-A0A6S6TG16-F1
#
_cell.length_a   1.000
_cell.length_b   1.000
_cell.length_c   1.000
_cell.angle_alpha   90.00
_cell.angle_beta   90.00
_cell.angle_gamma   90.00
#
_symmetry.space_group_name_H-M   'P 1'
#
loop_
_entity.id
_entity.type
_entity.pdbx_description
1 polymer ?
#
loop_
_entity_poly.entity_id
_entity_poly.type
_entity_poly.pdbx_seq_one_letter_code
_entity_poly.pdbx_strand_id
1 'polypeptide(L)'
;MEDLDLYLELSQKNDKELVYYENKNIEGISLNKDIRSGSVEAEIITVDDISKGSYSFFAHNLSGDVFDKNVVCKIIINNELYKEIRPSRNRGNYWKLFDIDMIKKNFDLINEVSMITGEEMKEVISL
;
A
#
# COMPACT_ATOMS: atom_id res chain seq x y z
N MET A 1 11.08 -0.60 -18.52
CA MET A 1 11.43 -0.65 -17.09
C MET A 1 10.17 -1.09 -16.40
N GLU A 2 10.17 -2.18 -15.64
CA GLU A 2 9.04 -2.53 -14.76
C GLU A 2 9.13 -1.71 -13.47
N ASP A 3 8.01 -1.29 -12.91
CA ASP A 3 8.00 -0.33 -11.80
C ASP A 3 6.71 -0.52 -10.98
N LEU A 4 6.84 -0.62 -9.65
CA LEU A 4 5.74 -0.84 -8.72
C LEU A 4 5.79 0.25 -7.66
N ASP A 5 4.70 1.00 -7.51
CA ASP A 5 4.59 1.95 -6.42
C ASP A 5 3.64 1.44 -5.34
N LEU A 6 4.06 1.57 -4.08
CA LEU A 6 3.16 1.46 -2.93
C LEU A 6 2.60 2.81 -2.49
N TYR A 7 1.30 2.79 -2.16
CA TYR A 7 0.58 3.93 -1.61
C TYR A 7 -0.10 3.55 -0.30
N LEU A 8 -0.10 4.48 0.66
CA LEU A 8 -0.88 4.41 1.88
C LEU A 8 -1.77 5.65 1.97
N GLU A 9 -3.08 5.43 2.01
CA GLU A 9 -4.06 6.45 2.38
C GLU A 9 -4.30 6.34 3.89
N LEU A 10 -4.04 7.43 4.60
CA LEU A 10 -4.38 7.61 6.00
C LEU A 10 -5.67 8.42 6.10
N SER A 11 -6.63 7.95 6.90
CA SER A 11 -7.84 8.70 7.26
C SER A 11 -7.91 8.89 8.78
N GLN A 12 -7.69 10.11 9.26
CA GLN A 12 -7.84 10.48 10.68
C GLN A 12 -8.85 11.61 10.83
N LYS A 13 -9.91 11.44 11.63
CA LYS A 13 -10.84 12.49 12.08
C LYS A 13 -11.04 13.68 11.08
N ASN A 14 -11.57 13.38 9.90
CA ASN A 14 -11.90 14.31 8.81
C ASN A 14 -10.74 14.78 7.91
N ASP A 15 -9.52 14.35 8.18
CA ASP A 15 -8.34 14.60 7.34
C ASP A 15 -7.92 13.31 6.64
N LYS A 16 -7.53 13.43 5.37
CA LYS A 16 -6.96 12.35 4.58
C LYS A 16 -5.58 12.75 4.07
N GLU A 17 -4.62 11.84 4.17
CA GLU A 17 -3.26 12.05 3.69
C GLU A 17 -2.78 10.85 2.87
N LEU A 18 -2.09 11.12 1.75
CA LEU A 18 -1.55 10.09 0.87
C LEU A 18 -0.03 10.03 0.97
N VAL A 19 0.48 8.85 1.28
CA VAL A 19 1.91 8.54 1.43
C VAL A 19 2.37 7.62 0.30
N TYR A 20 3.47 8.00 -0.34
CA TYR A 20 4.13 7.23 -1.40
C TYR A 20 5.61 7.65 -1.46
N TYR A 21 6.42 7.01 -2.31
CA TYR A 21 7.87 7.21 -2.28
C TYR A 21 8.31 8.68 -2.44
N GLU A 22 7.64 9.48 -3.26
CA GLU A 22 8.00 10.89 -3.45
C GLU A 22 7.37 11.83 -2.39
N ASN A 23 6.46 11.31 -1.55
CA ASN A 23 5.80 12.07 -0.47
C ASN A 23 5.88 11.31 0.87
N LYS A 24 7.04 11.38 1.54
CA LYS A 24 7.37 10.61 2.75
C LYS A 24 7.12 11.35 4.07
N ASN A 25 6.57 12.56 4.06
CA ASN A 25 6.62 13.45 5.23
C ASN A 25 5.47 13.22 6.21
N ILE A 26 5.27 11.98 6.67
CA ILE A 26 4.39 11.69 7.81
C ILE A 26 5.19 11.08 8.95
N GLU A 27 5.12 11.71 10.11
CA GLU A 27 5.76 11.20 11.33
C GLU A 27 5.23 9.80 11.68
N GLY A 28 6.14 8.85 11.87
CA GLY A 28 5.80 7.47 12.18
C GLY A 28 5.36 6.64 10.98
N ILE A 29 5.56 7.10 9.75
CA ILE A 29 5.34 6.32 8.53
C ILE A 29 6.62 6.35 7.68
N SER A 30 7.06 5.20 7.17
CA SER A 30 8.21 5.14 6.27
C SER A 30 8.05 4.16 5.12
N LEU A 31 8.62 4.51 3.96
CA LEU A 31 8.82 3.61 2.83
C LEU A 31 10.31 3.30 2.66
N ASN A 32 10.65 2.02 2.55
CA ASN A 32 12.05 1.57 2.50
C ASN A 32 12.79 1.92 1.20
N LYS A 33 12.13 1.79 0.03
CA LYS A 33 12.69 2.03 -1.30
C LYS A 33 11.59 2.01 -2.36
N ASP A 34 11.86 2.69 -3.47
CA ASP A 34 11.18 2.54 -4.76
C ASP A 34 11.94 1.43 -5.52
N ILE A 35 11.23 0.35 -5.86
CA ILE A 35 11.75 -0.83 -6.54
C ILE A 35 11.40 -0.78 -8.00
N ARG A 36 12.44 -0.47 -8.77
CA ARG A 36 12.46 -0.58 -10.22
C ARG A 36 12.98 -1.96 -10.64
N SER A 37 12.56 -2.41 -11.81
CA SER A 37 12.70 -3.77 -12.36
C SER A 37 13.94 -4.58 -11.98
N GLY A 38 13.74 -5.88 -11.71
CA GLY A 38 14.81 -6.88 -11.58
C GLY A 38 15.20 -7.22 -10.16
N SER A 39 14.63 -6.55 -9.15
CA SER A 39 14.83 -6.89 -7.74
C SER A 39 13.85 -7.98 -7.28
N VAL A 40 14.31 -8.83 -6.37
CA VAL A 40 13.49 -9.79 -5.60
C VAL A 40 13.14 -9.25 -4.22
N GLU A 41 13.50 -7.99 -3.95
CA GLU A 41 13.25 -7.35 -2.67
C GLU A 41 11.82 -6.83 -2.58
N ALA A 42 11.35 -6.63 -1.35
CA ALA A 42 10.02 -6.09 -1.11
C ALA A 42 10.04 -4.57 -0.98
N GLU A 43 9.01 -3.92 -1.51
CA GLU A 43 8.63 -2.59 -1.05
C GLU A 43 7.91 -2.74 0.28
N ILE A 44 8.31 -1.90 1.24
CA ILE A 44 7.88 -1.99 2.62
C ILE A 44 7.32 -0.64 3.03
N ILE A 45 6.08 -0.64 3.50
CA ILE A 45 5.49 0.45 4.27
C ILE A 45 5.54 0.05 5.75
N THR A 46 6.13 0.91 6.56
CA THR A 46 6.15 0.78 8.03
C THR A 46 5.30 1.87 8.65
N VAL A 47 4.44 1.50 9.60
CA VAL A 47 3.64 2.41 10.42
C VAL A 47 3.95 2.17 11.90
N ASP A 48 4.48 3.18 12.60
CA ASP A 48 4.98 3.10 13.97
C ASP A 48 3.90 3.22 15.05
N ASP A 49 2.74 3.81 14.71
CA ASP A 49 1.58 3.92 15.61
C ASP A 49 0.27 3.99 14.82
N ILE A 50 -0.43 2.86 14.76
CA ILE A 50 -1.71 2.77 14.03
C ILE A 50 -2.92 3.27 14.84
N SER A 51 -2.78 3.64 16.12
CA SER A 51 -3.91 4.00 16.99
C SER A 51 -4.68 5.25 16.56
N LYS A 52 -4.15 5.99 15.58
CA LYS A 52 -4.62 7.32 15.21
C LYS A 52 -5.66 7.36 14.09
N GLY A 53 -5.96 6.27 13.38
CA GLY A 53 -6.91 6.33 12.27
C GLY A 53 -7.23 5.01 11.56
N SER A 54 -7.82 5.14 10.37
CA SER A 54 -8.02 4.04 9.43
C SER A 54 -7.03 4.17 8.27
N TYR A 55 -6.61 3.04 7.71
CA TYR A 55 -5.54 2.95 6.73
C TYR A 55 -5.99 2.10 5.54
N SER A 56 -5.74 2.57 4.32
CA SER A 56 -5.94 1.80 3.09
C SER A 56 -4.59 1.68 2.37
N PHE A 57 -4.19 0.46 2.04
CA PHE A 57 -2.94 0.16 1.34
C PHE A 57 -3.20 -0.19 -0.12
N PHE A 58 -2.43 0.39 -1.03
CA PHE A 58 -2.57 0.20 -2.47
C PHE A 58 -1.24 -0.09 -3.15
N ALA A 59 -1.30 -0.70 -4.33
CA ALA A 59 -0.18 -0.88 -5.22
C ALA A 59 -0.55 -0.48 -6.66
N HIS A 60 0.39 0.13 -7.38
CA HIS A 60 0.28 0.46 -8.79
C HIS A 60 1.41 -0.19 -9.57
N ASN A 61 1.07 -0.99 -10.57
CA ASN A 61 1.99 -1.41 -11.61
C ASN A 61 2.11 -0.29 -12.66
N LEU A 62 3.21 0.45 -12.59
CA LEU A 62 3.54 1.53 -13.53
C LEU A 62 3.95 1.00 -14.90
N SER A 63 4.48 -0.22 -14.97
CA SER A 63 4.96 -0.80 -16.23
C SER A 63 5.39 -2.27 -16.12
N GLY A 64 5.24 -2.98 -17.25
CA GLY A 64 5.70 -4.35 -17.41
C GLY A 64 4.85 -5.40 -16.68
N ASP A 65 5.30 -6.65 -16.74
CA ASP A 65 4.64 -7.76 -16.06
C ASP A 65 5.34 -8.02 -14.73
N VAL A 66 4.90 -7.33 -13.68
CA VAL A 66 5.43 -7.47 -12.32
C VAL A 66 5.15 -8.87 -11.74
N PHE A 67 4.28 -9.66 -12.39
CA PHE A 67 3.84 -10.97 -11.90
C PHE A 67 4.82 -12.10 -12.22
N ASP A 68 5.67 -11.94 -13.24
CA ASP A 68 6.70 -12.92 -13.59
C ASP A 68 7.91 -12.87 -12.63
N LYS A 69 7.94 -11.90 -11.71
CA LYS A 69 9.00 -11.75 -10.70
C LYS A 69 8.42 -11.81 -9.29
N ASN A 70 9.23 -12.27 -8.34
CA ASN A 70 8.87 -12.41 -6.92
C ASN A 70 8.72 -11.04 -6.23
N VAL A 71 7.94 -10.12 -6.79
CA VAL A 71 7.68 -8.82 -6.18
C VAL A 71 6.69 -9.03 -5.05
N VAL A 72 7.05 -8.50 -3.89
CA VAL A 72 6.36 -8.70 -2.63
C VAL A 72 6.15 -7.33 -1.99
N CYS A 73 4.96 -7.09 -1.46
CA CYS A 73 4.69 -5.93 -0.63
C CYS A 73 4.67 -6.40 0.83
N LYS A 74 5.36 -5.68 1.73
CA LYS A 74 5.28 -5.95 3.17
C LYS A 74 4.74 -4.75 3.91
N ILE A 75 3.83 -5.02 4.83
CA ILE A 75 3.27 -4.02 5.73
C ILE A 75 3.76 -4.35 7.14
N ILE A 76 4.54 -3.45 7.71
CA ILE A 76 5.07 -3.56 9.08
C ILE A 76 4.34 -2.56 9.95
N ILE A 77 3.87 -3.02 11.10
CA ILE A 77 3.12 -2.21 12.06
C ILE A 77 3.75 -2.40 13.43
N ASN A 78 4.14 -1.31 14.09
CA ASN A 78 4.78 -1.36 15.41
C ASN A 78 5.97 -2.34 15.45
N ASN A 79 6.78 -2.37 14.40
CA ASN A 79 7.90 -3.32 14.17
C ASN A 79 7.52 -4.80 14.02
N GLU A 80 6.25 -5.13 13.83
CA GLU A 80 5.78 -6.49 13.55
C GLU A 80 5.29 -6.63 12.11
N LEU A 81 5.62 -7.74 11.45
CA LEU A 81 5.10 -8.04 10.11
C LEU A 81 3.61 -8.32 10.21
N TYR A 82 2.80 -7.44 9.64
CA TYR A 82 1.35 -7.58 9.67
C TYR A 82 0.81 -8.35 8.47
N LYS A 83 1.30 -8.02 7.27
CA LYS A 83 0.92 -8.71 6.04
C LYS A 83 2.07 -8.73 5.04
N GLU A 84 2.25 -9.88 4.41
CA GLU A 84 3.04 -10.04 3.20
C GLU A 84 2.06 -10.33 2.06
N ILE A 85 2.06 -9.50 1.02
CA ILE A 85 1.16 -9.62 -0.12
C ILE A 85 1.97 -9.81 -1.38
N ARG A 86 1.52 -10.76 -2.19
CA ARG A 86 1.99 -10.94 -3.56
C ARG A 86 0.81 -10.57 -4.46
N PRO A 87 0.97 -9.60 -5.39
CA PRO A 87 -0.07 -9.31 -6.36
C PRO A 87 -0.53 -10.61 -7.03
N SER A 88 -1.83 -10.88 -7.01
CA SER A 88 -2.38 -12.09 -7.64
C SER A 88 -2.26 -11.98 -9.16
N ARG A 89 -2.20 -13.11 -9.89
CA ARG A 89 -2.08 -13.15 -11.37
C ARG A 89 -3.21 -12.46 -12.15
N ASN A 90 -4.16 -11.83 -11.47
CA ASN A 90 -5.21 -11.06 -12.10
C ASN A 90 -4.61 -9.77 -12.67
N ARG A 91 -4.62 -9.70 -14.01
CA ARG A 91 -4.11 -8.58 -14.79
C ARG A 91 -4.84 -7.29 -14.40
N GLY A 92 -4.09 -6.27 -13.99
CA GLY A 92 -4.59 -4.94 -13.65
C GLY A 92 -3.40 -3.97 -13.49
N ASN A 93 -3.70 -2.67 -13.41
CA ASN A 93 -2.68 -1.68 -13.08
C ASN A 93 -2.71 -1.32 -11.60
N TYR A 94 -3.85 -1.47 -10.93
CA TYR A 94 -4.02 -1.04 -9.53
C TYR A 94 -4.65 -2.13 -8.69
N TRP A 95 -4.16 -2.24 -7.45
CA TRP A 95 -4.73 -3.10 -6.43
C TRP A 95 -4.92 -2.35 -5.15
N LYS A 96 -6.10 -2.53 -4.54
CA LYS A 96 -6.30 -2.28 -3.14
C LYS A 96 -5.87 -3.53 -2.38
N LEU A 97 -4.79 -3.40 -1.61
CA LEU A 97 -4.13 -4.52 -0.95
C LEU A 97 -4.81 -4.91 0.36
N PHE A 98 -5.14 -3.91 1.17
CA PHE A 98 -5.56 -4.11 2.57
C PHE A 98 -6.22 -2.87 3.16
N ASP A 99 -7.16 -3.06 4.09
CA ASP A 99 -7.78 -2.00 4.92
C ASP A 99 -7.64 -2.30 6.42
N ILE A 100 -7.25 -1.31 7.22
CA ILE A 100 -7.27 -1.37 8.69
C ILE A 100 -8.21 -0.27 9.21
N ASP A 101 -9.14 -0.64 10.09
CA ASP A 101 -9.96 0.32 10.85
C ASP A 101 -9.62 0.22 12.36
N MET A 102 -8.68 1.06 12.82
CA MET A 102 -8.32 1.08 14.25
C MET A 102 -9.29 1.86 15.11
N ILE A 103 -10.19 2.65 14.50
CA ILE A 103 -11.23 3.39 15.23
C ILE A 103 -12.22 2.40 15.83
N LYS A 104 -12.55 1.33 15.10
CA LYS A 104 -13.44 0.27 15.58
C LYS A 104 -12.75 -0.77 16.47
N LYS A 105 -11.42 -0.72 16.63
CA LYS A 105 -10.59 -1.75 17.30
C LYS A 105 -10.82 -3.18 16.77
N ASN A 106 -11.44 -3.31 15.61
CA ASN A 106 -11.57 -4.57 14.90
C ASN A 106 -10.47 -4.58 13.85
N PHE A 107 -9.55 -5.52 14.00
CA PHE A 107 -8.54 -5.86 12.98
C PHE A 107 -9.18 -6.61 11.81
N ASP A 108 -10.45 -6.34 11.53
CA ASP A 108 -11.17 -7.00 10.45
C ASP A 108 -10.47 -6.60 9.16
N LEU A 109 -9.90 -7.59 8.48
CA LEU A 109 -9.53 -7.47 7.08
C LEU A 109 -10.79 -7.06 6.32
N ILE A 110 -10.94 -5.77 6.01
CA ILE A 110 -12.19 -5.31 5.39
C ILE A 110 -12.27 -5.84 3.94
N ASN A 111 -11.13 -6.04 3.26
CA ASN A 111 -11.06 -6.71 1.95
C ASN A 111 -9.68 -7.37 1.74
N GLU A 112 -9.64 -8.55 1.11
CA GLU A 112 -8.41 -9.14 0.57
C GLU A 112 -8.23 -8.72 -0.90
N VAL A 113 -7.04 -8.21 -1.24
CA VAL A 113 -6.55 -7.83 -2.57
C VAL A 113 -7.61 -7.78 -3.67
N SER A 114 -8.21 -6.62 -3.86
CA SER A 114 -9.12 -6.36 -4.99
C SER A 114 -8.41 -5.55 -6.06
N MET A 115 -8.62 -5.93 -7.33
CA MET A 115 -8.29 -5.03 -8.42
C MET A 115 -9.20 -3.80 -8.31
N ILE A 116 -8.61 -2.63 -8.56
CA ILE A 116 -9.34 -1.38 -8.72
C ILE A 116 -9.02 -0.78 -10.08
N THR A 117 -9.94 0.03 -10.58
CA THR A 117 -9.82 0.77 -11.82
C THR A 117 -8.94 2.01 -11.63
N GLY A 118 -8.47 2.58 -12.76
CA GLY A 118 -7.78 3.86 -12.71
C GLY A 118 -8.68 5.03 -12.29
N GLU A 119 -10.01 4.91 -12.41
CA GLU A 119 -10.95 5.92 -11.90
C GLU A 119 -11.05 5.85 -10.38
N GLU A 120 -11.19 4.64 -9.80
CA GLU A 120 -11.16 4.43 -8.35
C GLU A 120 -9.83 4.91 -7.74
N MET A 121 -8.69 4.67 -8.40
CA MET A 121 -7.40 5.19 -7.90
C MET A 121 -7.29 6.72 -8.04
N LYS A 122 -7.89 7.34 -9.06
CA LYS A 122 -7.91 8.81 -9.16
C LYS A 122 -8.63 9.44 -7.98
N GLU A 123 -9.73 8.84 -7.52
CA GLU A 123 -10.45 9.33 -6.33
C GLU A 123 -9.56 9.27 -5.07
N VAL A 124 -8.68 8.27 -4.98
CA VAL A 124 -7.68 8.15 -3.89
C VAL A 124 -6.58 9.21 -4.03
N ILE A 125 -6.11 9.51 -5.24
CA ILE A 125 -4.98 10.43 -5.48
C ILE A 125 -5.40 11.91 -5.52
N SER A 126 -6.66 12.21 -5.86
CA SER A 126 -7.15 13.60 -6.03
C SER A 126 -7.38 14.39 -4.74
N LEU A 127 -6.80 13.93 -3.62
CA LEU A 127 -6.90 14.56 -2.29
C LEU A 127 -6.00 15.78 -2.15
#